data_AF-A0A819HK44-F1
#
_entry.id   AF-A0A819HK44-F1
#
_cell.length_a   1.000
_cell.length_b   1.000
_cell.length_c   1.000
_cell.angle_alpha   90.00
_cell.angle_beta   90.00
_cell.angle_gamma   90.00
#
_symmetry.space_group_name_H-M   'P 1'
#
loop_
_entity.id
_entity.type
_entity.pdbx_description
1 polymer ?
#
loop_
_entity_poly.entity_id
_entity_poly.type
_entity_poly.pdbx_seq_one_letter_code
_entity_poly.pdbx_strand_id
1 'polypeptide(L)'
;MVQVSLKLRVLQEWMEIIHFFIQENNAFFIATRQTITYNQTQSICPTALADKSFCNDQNKTLCKTDEPTSSTFGFFTGNCVPSKENEAIKVCEMNGWCPEELSDSIDYKINENDLRKFTVFLKTMISFTLLKKNLRNIQDDTDFRCRFDGTSKTSDCPIIPISYILDRLNTNKTALLLEGGLIEIRQDWICNFDVNPKKCTPKYDFSLLQSGDDKQSPGINYRFAQKYRENGVDYRTLTKVYGLRFVVSITGKGGQFNIVNLFLAIGSGIGFMVIAGIVCDAILMYVHRSRETYRRGKFSICEVDNDGMRAQILEHSHA
;
A
#
# COMPACT_ATOMS: atom_id res chain seq x y z
N MET A 1 -16.89 -4.57 7.81
CA MET A 1 -15.76 -5.13 8.60
C MET A 1 -14.97 -6.05 7.70
N VAL A 2 -13.65 -5.97 7.72
CA VAL A 2 -12.76 -6.82 6.90
C VAL A 2 -11.75 -7.50 7.80
N GLN A 3 -11.61 -8.81 7.66
CA GLN A 3 -10.63 -9.61 8.39
C GLN A 3 -9.79 -10.42 7.39
N VAL A 4 -8.48 -10.33 7.55
CA VAL A 4 -7.50 -11.04 6.72
C VAL A 4 -6.72 -12.00 7.61
N SER A 5 -6.56 -13.23 7.13
CA SER A 5 -5.68 -14.23 7.70
C SER A 5 -4.68 -14.66 6.63
N LEU A 6 -3.40 -14.55 6.97
CA LEU A 6 -2.28 -14.85 6.08
C LEU A 6 -1.59 -16.11 6.57
N LYS A 7 -1.29 -17.01 5.64
CA LYS A 7 -0.42 -18.16 5.90
C LYS A 7 0.56 -18.29 4.75
N LEU A 8 1.84 -18.09 5.00
CA LEU A 8 2.86 -18.41 4.01
C LEU A 8 3.14 -19.91 4.08
N ARG A 9 3.16 -20.61 2.94
CA ARG A 9 3.60 -22.00 2.86
C ARG A 9 5.02 -22.03 2.29
N VAL A 10 5.93 -22.57 3.09
CA VAL A 10 7.37 -22.58 2.89
C VAL A 10 7.84 -24.02 3.09
N LEU A 11 8.90 -24.44 2.38
CA LEU A 11 9.56 -25.72 2.63
C LEU A 11 10.22 -25.70 4.01
N GLN A 12 10.12 -26.81 4.75
CA GLN A 12 10.50 -26.89 6.17
C GLN A 12 11.98 -26.54 6.43
N GLU A 13 12.87 -26.85 5.48
CA GLU A 13 14.30 -26.48 5.51
C GLU A 13 14.55 -24.96 5.48
N TRP A 14 13.57 -24.16 5.03
CA TRP A 14 13.68 -22.70 4.90
C TRP A 14 12.88 -21.96 5.96
N MET A 15 12.22 -22.68 6.89
CA MET A 15 11.49 -22.06 8.00
C MET A 15 12.41 -21.27 8.94
N GLU A 16 13.69 -21.64 9.05
CA GLU A 16 14.67 -20.93 9.87
C GLU A 16 15.08 -19.57 9.29
N ILE A 17 14.93 -19.40 7.97
CA ILE A 17 15.36 -18.21 7.23
C ILE A 17 14.25 -17.15 7.19
N ILE A 18 12.99 -17.57 7.30
CA ILE A 18 11.85 -16.66 7.35
C ILE A 18 11.58 -16.31 8.80
N HIS A 19 12.29 -15.30 9.29
CA HIS A 19 11.85 -14.58 10.46
C HIS A 19 10.53 -13.89 10.13
N PHE A 20 9.43 -14.53 10.54
CA PHE A 20 8.18 -13.81 10.71
C PHE A 20 8.44 -12.75 11.78
N PHE A 21 8.32 -11.47 11.42
CA PHE A 21 7.78 -10.53 12.39
C PHE A 21 6.36 -11.02 12.66
N ILE A 22 6.25 -11.90 13.66
CA ILE A 22 5.01 -12.55 14.06
C ILE A 22 4.06 -11.42 14.45
N GLN A 23 3.01 -11.23 13.63
CA GLN A 23 1.86 -10.31 13.81
C GLN A 23 1.95 -8.90 13.20
N GLU A 24 2.30 -8.75 11.92
CA GLU A 24 1.75 -7.61 11.16
C GLU A 24 0.33 -7.94 10.68
N ASN A 25 -0.67 -7.16 11.10
CA ASN A 25 -2.02 -7.28 10.56
C ASN A 25 -1.98 -6.96 9.05
N ASN A 26 -2.57 -7.85 8.24
CA ASN A 26 -2.66 -7.72 6.79
C ASN A 26 -1.30 -7.59 6.08
N ALA A 27 -0.19 -7.99 6.68
CA ALA A 27 1.11 -7.96 6.01
C ALA A 27 1.99 -9.16 6.41
N PHE A 28 2.97 -9.45 5.57
CA PHE A 28 3.99 -10.45 5.86
C PHE A 28 5.32 -10.06 5.24
N PHE A 29 6.41 -10.57 5.81
CA PHE A 29 7.77 -10.29 5.39
C PHE A 29 8.47 -11.58 4.97
N ILE A 30 9.19 -11.53 3.84
CA ILE A 30 10.06 -12.61 3.39
C ILE A 30 11.49 -12.06 3.36
N ALA A 31 12.34 -12.57 4.25
CA ALA A 31 13.75 -12.23 4.26
C ALA A 31 14.44 -12.76 3.00
N THR A 32 15.16 -11.89 2.29
CA THR A 32 15.92 -12.23 1.08
C THR A 32 17.41 -12.16 1.28
N ARG A 33 17.88 -11.33 2.21
CA ARG A 33 19.29 -11.19 2.57
C ARG A 33 19.39 -10.92 4.07
N GLN A 34 20.42 -11.47 4.70
CA GLN A 34 20.72 -11.16 6.10
C GLN A 34 22.21 -10.97 6.33
N THR A 35 22.49 -10.14 7.32
CA THR A 35 23.80 -9.83 7.85
C THR A 35 23.75 -10.06 9.35
N ILE A 36 24.66 -10.86 9.87
CA ILE A 36 24.71 -11.30 11.25
C ILE A 36 26.03 -10.87 11.86
N THR A 37 25.95 -10.10 12.95
CA THR A 37 27.10 -9.70 13.75
C THR A 37 27.03 -10.44 15.09
N TYR A 38 27.82 -11.50 15.20
CA TYR A 38 27.90 -12.36 16.39
C TYR A 38 28.68 -11.69 17.53
N ASN A 39 28.40 -12.13 18.76
CA ASN A 39 29.20 -11.84 19.94
C ASN A 39 29.47 -10.35 20.19
N GLN A 40 28.51 -9.47 19.88
CA GLN A 40 28.65 -8.06 20.22
C GLN A 40 28.63 -7.89 21.74
N THR A 41 29.54 -7.07 22.27
CA THR A 41 29.61 -6.70 23.69
C THR A 41 29.62 -5.18 23.83
N GLN A 42 29.24 -4.66 25.00
CA GLN A 42 29.45 -3.25 25.29
C GLN A 42 30.94 -2.99 25.52
N SER A 43 31.59 -2.37 24.53
CA SER A 43 33.01 -2.04 24.59
C SER A 43 33.34 -0.89 23.63
N ILE A 44 34.62 -0.56 23.52
CA ILE A 44 35.14 0.51 22.67
C ILE A 44 35.70 -0.12 21.39
N CYS A 45 35.30 0.39 20.23
CA CYS A 45 35.79 -0.07 18.93
C CYS A 45 35.77 1.04 17.87
N PRO A 46 36.55 0.90 16.77
CA PRO A 46 36.42 1.75 15.59
C PRO A 46 35.02 1.65 14.97
N THR A 47 34.52 2.76 14.45
CA THR A 47 33.27 2.77 13.69
C THR A 47 33.41 2.09 12.33
N ALA A 48 32.33 1.54 11.78
CA ALA A 48 32.32 0.98 10.43
C ALA A 48 32.56 2.07 9.36
N LEU A 49 33.15 1.71 8.22
CA LEU A 49 33.37 2.65 7.11
C LEU A 49 32.05 3.23 6.58
N ALA A 50 30.97 2.47 6.70
CA ALA A 50 29.63 2.88 6.28
C ALA A 50 29.03 4.03 7.12
N ASP A 51 29.51 4.24 8.34
CA ASP A 51 29.12 5.38 9.18
C ASP A 51 29.67 6.71 8.63
N LYS A 52 30.63 6.65 7.69
CA LYS A 52 31.30 7.79 7.05
C LYS A 52 31.98 8.76 8.03
N SER A 53 32.25 8.29 9.24
CA SER A 53 32.94 9.03 10.31
C SER A 53 34.46 8.98 10.14
N PHE A 54 34.93 9.38 8.95
CA PHE A 54 36.34 9.43 8.62
C PHE A 54 37.04 10.54 9.39
N CYS A 55 38.23 10.26 9.87
CA CYS A 55 39.03 11.23 10.62
C CYS A 55 40.50 11.13 10.24
N ASN A 56 41.26 12.14 10.63
CA ASN A 56 42.72 12.07 10.63
C ASN A 56 43.24 12.69 11.94
N ASP A 57 44.54 12.51 12.23
CA ASP A 57 45.10 12.98 13.51
C ASP A 57 45.04 14.50 13.67
N GLN A 58 44.91 15.25 12.57
CA GLN A 58 44.83 16.71 12.53
C GLN A 58 43.40 17.26 12.58
N ASN A 59 42.42 16.45 12.21
CA ASN A 59 41.03 16.83 12.02
C ASN A 59 40.11 15.78 12.67
N LYS A 60 39.84 16.01 13.96
CA LYS A 60 38.95 15.20 14.80
C LYS A 60 37.56 15.83 14.98
N THR A 61 37.18 16.81 14.16
CA THR A 61 35.92 17.57 14.34
C THR A 61 34.68 16.69 14.26
N LEU A 62 34.76 15.53 13.59
CA LEU A 62 33.69 14.54 13.46
C LEU A 62 33.63 13.57 14.65
N CYS A 63 34.72 13.40 15.40
CA CYS A 63 34.80 12.48 16.54
C CYS A 63 34.60 13.23 17.85
N LYS A 64 33.53 14.01 18.00
CA LYS A 64 33.31 14.76 19.25
C LYS A 64 32.82 13.83 20.34
N THR A 65 33.49 13.87 21.50
CA THR A 65 33.13 13.05 22.65
C THR A 65 31.65 13.22 23.02
N ASP A 66 30.99 12.11 23.32
CA ASP A 66 29.56 12.02 23.71
C ASP A 66 28.56 12.47 22.64
N GLU A 67 28.99 12.73 21.40
CA GLU A 67 28.07 12.82 20.27
C GLU A 67 27.70 11.42 19.74
N PRO A 68 26.43 11.18 19.37
CA PRO A 68 26.01 9.91 18.80
C PRO A 68 26.63 9.68 17.41
N THR A 69 26.91 8.43 17.06
CA THR A 69 27.35 8.08 15.71
C THR A 69 26.25 8.35 14.68
N SER A 70 26.61 8.55 13.40
CA SER A 70 25.64 8.81 12.33
C SER A 70 24.61 7.68 12.18
N SER A 71 25.04 6.46 12.47
CA SER A 71 24.27 5.22 12.51
C SER A 71 23.58 4.92 13.85
N THR A 72 23.79 5.76 14.88
CA THR A 72 23.27 5.60 16.25
C THR A 72 23.60 4.27 16.93
N PHE A 73 24.75 3.65 16.59
CA PHE A 73 25.22 2.42 17.24
C PHE A 73 25.92 2.66 18.59
N GLY A 74 26.38 3.88 18.84
CA GLY A 74 27.08 4.27 20.06
C GLY A 74 27.35 5.77 20.13
N PHE A 75 28.28 6.14 21.00
CA PHE A 75 28.76 7.51 21.19
C PHE A 75 30.26 7.61 20.91
N PHE A 76 30.71 8.66 20.25
CA PHE A 76 32.14 8.84 19.98
C PHE A 76 32.94 9.08 21.27
N THR A 77 34.17 8.56 21.32
CA THR A 77 35.08 8.76 22.46
C THR A 77 35.93 10.02 22.35
N GLY A 78 36.14 10.55 21.14
CA GLY A 78 37.14 11.60 20.89
C GLY A 78 38.35 11.15 20.06
N ASN A 79 38.55 9.83 19.96
CA ASN A 79 39.75 9.28 19.35
C ASN A 79 39.55 8.95 17.86
N CYS A 80 40.67 8.97 17.12
CA CYS A 80 40.73 8.62 15.72
C CYS A 80 41.68 7.41 15.60
N VAL A 81 41.14 6.27 15.15
CA VAL A 81 41.84 4.99 15.15
C VAL A 81 41.77 4.34 13.76
N PRO A 82 42.70 3.44 13.39
CA PRO A 82 42.60 2.69 12.14
C PRO A 82 41.29 1.88 12.07
N SER A 83 40.64 1.86 10.91
CA SER A 83 39.46 1.05 10.68
C SER A 83 39.81 -0.44 10.68
N LYS A 84 38.88 -1.25 11.18
CA LYS A 84 39.00 -2.72 11.17
C LYS A 84 38.81 -3.31 9.76
N GLU A 85 38.13 -2.60 8.86
CA GLU A 85 37.88 -3.03 7.48
C GLU A 85 39.06 -2.71 6.56
N ASN A 86 39.72 -1.57 6.79
CA ASN A 86 40.88 -1.14 6.04
C ASN A 86 41.80 -0.30 6.92
N GLU A 87 42.93 -0.87 7.33
CA GLU A 87 43.90 -0.21 8.21
C GLU A 87 44.50 1.07 7.63
N ALA A 88 44.45 1.26 6.30
CA ALA A 88 44.90 2.48 5.64
C ALA A 88 43.96 3.67 5.88
N ILE A 89 42.73 3.43 6.33
CA ILE A 89 41.70 4.44 6.58
C ILE A 89 41.51 4.60 8.09
N LYS A 90 41.51 5.84 8.58
CA LYS A 90 41.19 6.14 9.98
C LYS A 90 39.74 6.59 10.14
N VAL A 91 39.12 6.14 11.22
CA VAL A 91 37.72 6.36 11.58
C VAL A 91 37.61 6.71 13.06
N CYS A 92 36.51 7.36 13.44
CA CYS A 92 36.27 7.68 14.83
C CYS A 92 36.12 6.42 15.68
N GLU A 93 36.63 6.48 16.91
CA GLU A 93 36.38 5.47 17.93
C GLU A 93 35.05 5.75 18.65
N MET A 94 34.28 4.70 18.92
CA MET A 94 33.01 4.79 19.63
C MET A 94 32.94 3.83 20.82
N ASN A 95 32.12 4.18 21.80
CA ASN A 95 31.67 3.31 22.88
C ASN A 95 30.24 2.84 22.59
N GLY A 96 30.04 1.53 22.50
CA GLY A 96 28.76 0.96 22.10
C GLY A 96 28.82 -0.56 21.99
N TRP A 97 27.96 -1.13 21.15
CA TRP A 97 27.97 -2.56 20.90
C TRP A 97 28.99 -2.92 19.81
N CYS A 98 30.05 -3.58 20.22
CA CYS A 98 31.22 -3.85 19.39
C CYS A 98 31.44 -5.36 19.19
N PRO A 99 31.92 -5.81 18.01
CA PRO A 99 32.25 -4.98 16.84
C PRO A 99 31.00 -4.41 16.15
N GLU A 100 31.12 -3.24 15.51
CA GLU A 100 30.03 -2.67 14.71
C GLU A 100 29.65 -3.58 13.54
N GLU A 101 28.40 -3.47 13.07
CA GLU A 101 27.91 -4.13 11.87
C GLU A 101 28.72 -3.69 10.63
N LEU A 102 29.26 -4.65 9.89
CA LEU A 102 29.95 -4.40 8.63
C LEU A 102 28.93 -4.31 7.48
N SER A 103 28.92 -3.20 6.73
CA SER A 103 27.89 -2.94 5.70
C SER A 103 27.86 -3.96 4.57
N ASP A 104 29.01 -4.54 4.25
CA ASP A 104 29.19 -5.36 3.05
C ASP A 104 29.14 -6.86 3.35
N SER A 105 29.02 -7.24 4.63
CA SER A 105 28.91 -8.64 5.01
C SER A 105 27.55 -9.23 4.62
N ILE A 106 27.57 -10.38 3.95
CA ILE A 106 26.38 -11.14 3.55
C ILE A 106 26.53 -12.55 4.08
N ASP A 107 25.87 -12.84 5.20
CA ASP A 107 25.87 -14.19 5.79
C ASP A 107 24.95 -15.12 5.02
N TYR A 108 23.85 -14.59 4.51
CA TYR A 108 22.92 -15.37 3.70
C TYR A 108 22.17 -14.49 2.71
N LYS A 109 21.89 -15.06 1.54
CA LYS A 109 21.07 -14.49 0.49
C LYS A 109 20.24 -15.61 -0.15
N ILE A 110 18.93 -15.41 -0.26
CA ILE A 110 18.05 -16.34 -0.96
C ILE A 110 18.30 -16.27 -2.46
N ASN A 111 18.32 -17.43 -3.11
CA ASN A 111 18.35 -17.49 -4.57
C ASN A 111 16.96 -17.16 -5.13
N GLU A 112 16.91 -16.52 -6.29
CA GLU A 112 15.65 -16.23 -6.97
C GLU A 112 14.84 -17.51 -7.23
N ASN A 113 15.51 -18.61 -7.62
CA ASN A 113 14.88 -19.90 -7.87
C ASN A 113 14.21 -20.49 -6.62
N ASP A 114 14.75 -20.23 -5.43
CA ASP A 114 14.17 -20.72 -4.17
C ASP A 114 12.99 -19.84 -3.75
N LEU A 115 13.12 -18.52 -3.88
CA LEU A 115 12.01 -17.58 -3.65
C LEU A 115 10.80 -17.88 -4.55
N ARG A 116 11.03 -18.25 -5.81
CA ARG A 116 9.98 -18.61 -6.78
C ARG A 116 9.16 -19.85 -6.38
N LYS A 117 9.68 -20.70 -5.47
CA LYS A 117 8.95 -21.89 -4.98
C LYS A 117 7.94 -21.53 -3.87
N PHE A 118 8.06 -20.34 -3.28
CA PHE A 118 7.20 -19.93 -2.17
C PHE A 118 5.79 -19.62 -2.66
N THR A 119 4.82 -19.85 -1.77
CA THR A 119 3.42 -19.52 -2.01
C THR A 119 2.81 -18.85 -0.80
N VAL A 120 2.02 -17.82 -1.03
CA VAL A 120 1.17 -17.21 -0.01
C VAL A 120 -0.23 -17.79 -0.11
N PHE A 121 -0.76 -18.25 1.02
CA PHE A 121 -2.16 -18.57 1.19
C PHE A 121 -2.86 -17.37 1.82
N LEU A 122 -3.79 -16.81 1.07
CA LEU A 122 -4.58 -15.66 1.45
C LEU A 122 -6.00 -16.11 1.83
N LYS A 123 -6.37 -15.92 3.09
CA LYS A 123 -7.73 -16.17 3.58
C LYS A 123 -8.36 -14.85 3.97
N THR A 124 -9.40 -14.44 3.26
CA THR A 124 -10.06 -13.16 3.52
C THR A 124 -11.55 -13.35 3.80
N MET A 125 -12.04 -12.54 4.73
CA MET A 125 -13.44 -12.46 5.10
C MET A 125 -13.87 -11.00 5.04
N ILE A 126 -14.93 -10.71 4.30
CA ILE A 126 -15.45 -9.36 4.15
C ILE A 126 -16.93 -9.33 4.56
N SER A 127 -17.35 -8.21 5.15
CA SER A 127 -18.73 -7.98 5.56
C SER A 127 -19.23 -6.64 5.03
N PHE A 128 -20.22 -6.71 4.14
CA PHE A 128 -21.02 -5.57 3.69
C PHE A 128 -22.16 -5.36 4.70
N THR A 129 -21.87 -4.61 5.77
CA THR A 129 -22.77 -4.44 6.91
C THR A 129 -24.14 -3.86 6.54
N LEU A 130 -24.17 -2.85 5.66
CA LEU A 130 -25.42 -2.24 5.17
C LEU A 130 -26.31 -3.22 4.40
N LEU A 131 -25.69 -4.17 3.68
CA LEU A 131 -26.40 -5.20 2.91
C LEU A 131 -26.60 -6.50 3.70
N LYS A 132 -26.07 -6.58 4.93
CA LYS A 132 -26.04 -7.79 5.78
C LYS A 132 -25.49 -9.02 5.04
N LYS A 133 -24.47 -8.82 4.20
CA LYS A 133 -23.79 -9.90 3.46
C LYS A 133 -22.38 -10.13 3.99
N ASN A 134 -22.06 -11.38 4.28
CA ASN A 134 -20.71 -11.83 4.64
C ASN A 134 -20.18 -12.72 3.53
N LEU A 135 -18.97 -12.45 3.06
CA LEU A 135 -18.31 -13.24 2.02
C LEU A 135 -16.92 -13.66 2.50
N ARG A 136 -16.43 -14.73 1.89
CA ARG A 136 -15.08 -15.26 2.05
C ARG A 136 -14.55 -15.64 0.68
N ASN A 137 -13.24 -15.52 0.46
CA ASN A 137 -12.64 -15.91 -0.81
C ASN A 137 -12.55 -17.43 -0.97
N ILE A 138 -12.58 -18.18 0.14
CA ILE A 138 -12.53 -19.64 0.16
C ILE A 138 -13.95 -20.19 0.27
N GLN A 139 -14.37 -20.95 -0.73
CA GLN A 139 -15.63 -21.70 -0.74
C GLN A 139 -15.44 -23.12 -0.19
N ASP A 140 -16.54 -23.81 0.13
CA ASP A 140 -16.46 -25.16 0.72
C ASP A 140 -15.89 -26.21 -0.25
N ASP A 141 -16.01 -25.98 -1.55
CA ASP A 141 -15.49 -26.81 -2.65
C ASP A 141 -14.13 -26.34 -3.18
N THR A 142 -13.44 -25.42 -2.48
CA THR A 142 -12.15 -24.88 -2.93
C THR A 142 -11.07 -25.96 -2.96
N ASP A 143 -10.48 -26.19 -4.13
CA ASP A 143 -9.32 -27.07 -4.27
C ASP A 143 -8.03 -26.38 -3.77
N PHE A 144 -7.51 -26.83 -2.63
CA PHE A 144 -6.24 -26.34 -2.07
C PHE A 144 -4.98 -26.85 -2.79
N ARG A 145 -5.12 -27.63 -3.88
CA ARG A 145 -4.03 -27.96 -4.79
C ARG A 145 -3.86 -26.94 -5.92
N CYS A 146 -4.80 -26.01 -6.06
CA CYS A 146 -4.76 -24.95 -7.05
C CYS A 146 -3.50 -24.06 -6.91
N ARG A 147 -3.14 -23.40 -8.01
CA ARG A 147 -2.16 -22.31 -8.04
C ARG A 147 -2.74 -21.17 -8.85
N PHE A 148 -2.78 -19.98 -8.28
CA PHE A 148 -3.27 -18.79 -8.94
C PHE A 148 -2.37 -18.43 -10.14
N ASP A 149 -2.99 -18.22 -11.30
CA ASP A 149 -2.32 -17.84 -12.55
C ASP A 149 -2.96 -16.61 -13.23
N GLY A 150 -3.96 -16.00 -12.59
CA GLY A 150 -4.70 -14.85 -13.12
C GLY A 150 -5.73 -15.17 -14.20
N THR A 151 -5.93 -16.45 -14.54
CA THR A 151 -7.02 -16.86 -15.43
C THR A 151 -8.36 -16.91 -14.68
N SER A 152 -9.47 -16.84 -15.43
CA SER A 152 -10.82 -16.94 -14.84
C SER A 152 -11.05 -18.26 -14.09
N LYS A 153 -10.34 -19.33 -14.46
CA LYS A 153 -10.43 -20.65 -13.81
C LYS A 153 -9.79 -20.66 -12.42
N THR A 154 -8.79 -19.82 -12.17
CA THR A 154 -8.08 -19.78 -10.89
C THR A 154 -8.47 -18.58 -10.03
N SER A 155 -9.49 -17.82 -10.43
CA SER A 155 -9.97 -16.62 -9.70
C SER A 155 -10.31 -16.89 -8.23
N ASP A 156 -10.76 -18.12 -7.91
CA ASP A 156 -11.16 -18.53 -6.56
C ASP A 156 -10.02 -19.19 -5.78
N CYS A 157 -8.83 -19.30 -6.38
CA CYS A 157 -7.68 -19.95 -5.75
C CYS A 157 -7.04 -19.02 -4.69
N PRO A 158 -6.99 -19.44 -3.40
CA PRO A 158 -6.40 -18.63 -2.34
C PRO A 158 -4.86 -18.73 -2.29
N ILE A 159 -4.25 -19.60 -3.11
CA ILE A 159 -2.81 -19.88 -3.09
C ILE A 159 -2.13 -19.17 -4.26
N ILE A 160 -1.39 -18.11 -3.95
CA ILE A 160 -0.70 -17.27 -4.93
C ILE A 160 0.80 -17.58 -4.89
N PRO A 161 1.40 -18.03 -6.01
CA PRO A 161 2.84 -18.18 -6.11
C PRO A 161 3.56 -16.83 -6.00
N ILE A 162 4.63 -16.76 -5.20
CA ILE A 162 5.46 -15.54 -5.13
C ILE A 162 6.09 -15.24 -6.49
N SER A 163 6.44 -16.27 -7.26
CA SER A 163 6.88 -16.12 -8.66
C SER A 163 5.89 -15.33 -9.51
N TYR A 164 4.60 -15.66 -9.42
CA TYR A 164 3.54 -14.96 -10.16
C TYR A 164 3.48 -13.47 -9.78
N ILE A 165 3.58 -13.16 -8.48
CA ILE A 165 3.59 -11.77 -8.01
C ILE A 165 4.79 -11.03 -8.59
N LEU A 166 5.99 -11.60 -8.46
CA LEU A 166 7.24 -10.99 -8.94
C LEU A 166 7.28 -10.80 -10.45
N ASP A 167 6.68 -11.72 -11.22
CA ASP A 167 6.63 -11.62 -12.68
C ASP A 167 5.66 -10.52 -13.16
N ARG A 168 4.72 -10.07 -12.31
CA ARG A 168 3.83 -8.92 -12.59
C ARG A 168 4.45 -7.56 -12.28
N LEU A 169 5.53 -7.53 -11.49
CA LEU A 169 6.23 -6.31 -11.16
C LEU A 169 7.22 -5.95 -12.29
N ASN A 170 7.12 -4.73 -12.81
CA ASN A 170 8.04 -4.22 -13.84
C ASN A 170 9.33 -3.67 -13.20
N THR A 171 10.08 -4.52 -12.49
CA THR A 171 11.29 -4.12 -11.75
C THR A 171 12.42 -5.15 -11.88
N ASN A 172 13.65 -4.72 -11.57
CA ASN A 172 14.81 -5.59 -11.52
C ASN A 172 14.75 -6.49 -10.26
N LYS A 173 14.50 -7.78 -10.48
CA LYS A 173 14.38 -8.79 -9.41
C LYS A 173 15.65 -8.93 -8.58
N THR A 174 16.83 -8.77 -9.19
CA THR A 174 18.11 -8.88 -8.49
C THR A 174 18.31 -7.75 -7.48
N ALA A 175 17.96 -6.52 -7.87
CA ALA A 175 18.00 -5.38 -6.97
C ALA A 175 16.99 -5.56 -5.82
N LEU A 176 15.77 -6.02 -6.17
CA LEU A 176 14.71 -6.27 -5.19
C LEU A 176 15.10 -7.35 -4.15
N LEU A 177 15.86 -8.37 -4.53
CA LEU A 177 16.40 -9.38 -3.60
C LEU A 177 17.52 -8.83 -2.70
N LEU A 178 18.28 -7.84 -3.16
CA LEU A 178 19.43 -7.27 -2.44
C LEU A 178 19.01 -6.19 -1.45
N GLU A 179 18.13 -5.29 -1.87
CA GLU A 179 17.72 -4.11 -1.11
C GLU A 179 16.38 -4.35 -0.38
N GLY A 180 15.57 -5.29 -0.87
CA GLY A 180 14.21 -5.50 -0.41
C GLY A 180 13.21 -4.58 -1.13
N GLY A 181 11.95 -4.65 -0.71
CA GLY A 181 10.92 -3.78 -1.28
C GLY A 181 9.54 -3.99 -0.67
N LEU A 182 8.68 -2.99 -0.84
CA LEU A 182 7.30 -3.00 -0.39
C LEU A 182 6.35 -3.31 -1.55
N ILE A 183 5.67 -4.45 -1.49
CA ILE A 183 4.75 -4.95 -2.51
C ILE A 183 3.32 -4.91 -1.95
N GLU A 184 2.39 -4.31 -2.68
CA GLU A 184 0.96 -4.38 -2.38
C GLU A 184 0.33 -5.56 -3.12
N ILE A 185 -0.44 -6.35 -2.36
CA ILE A 185 -1.39 -7.33 -2.90
C ILE A 185 -2.77 -6.69 -2.73
N ARG A 186 -3.29 -6.10 -3.80
CA ARG A 186 -4.61 -5.47 -3.80
C ARG A 186 -5.68 -6.51 -4.14
N GLN A 187 -6.72 -6.55 -3.31
CA GLN A 187 -7.85 -7.45 -3.46
C GLN A 187 -9.16 -6.65 -3.56
N ASP A 188 -9.74 -6.62 -4.75
CA ASP A 188 -10.95 -5.84 -5.03
C ASP A 188 -12.19 -6.74 -5.06
N TRP A 189 -13.19 -6.37 -4.27
CA TRP A 189 -14.49 -7.01 -4.18
C TRP A 189 -15.57 -6.10 -4.76
N ILE A 190 -15.74 -6.15 -6.08
CA ILE A 190 -16.77 -5.39 -6.79
C ILE A 190 -17.95 -6.32 -7.05
N CYS A 191 -18.95 -6.27 -6.17
CA CYS A 191 -20.10 -7.17 -6.18
C CYS A 191 -21.37 -6.43 -6.61
N ASN A 192 -22.12 -7.02 -7.55
CA ASN A 192 -23.53 -6.69 -7.76
C ASN A 192 -24.39 -7.87 -7.25
N PHE A 193 -25.03 -7.68 -6.10
CA PHE A 193 -25.81 -8.72 -5.43
C PHE A 193 -27.17 -8.98 -6.07
N ASP A 194 -27.61 -8.15 -7.03
CA ASP A 194 -28.85 -8.36 -7.76
C ASP A 194 -28.69 -9.42 -8.87
N VAL A 195 -27.51 -9.44 -9.51
CA VAL A 195 -27.23 -10.34 -10.64
C VAL A 195 -26.86 -11.74 -10.16
N ASN A 196 -25.92 -11.82 -9.22
CA ASN A 196 -25.50 -13.11 -8.68
C ASN A 196 -25.22 -13.03 -7.17
N PRO A 197 -26.24 -13.31 -6.33
CA PRO A 197 -26.13 -13.15 -4.87
C PRO A 197 -25.07 -14.04 -4.22
N LYS A 198 -24.65 -15.12 -4.89
CA LYS A 198 -23.73 -16.14 -4.37
C LYS A 198 -22.34 -16.12 -5.01
N LYS A 199 -22.17 -15.45 -6.16
CA LYS A 199 -20.91 -15.45 -6.92
C LYS A 199 -20.32 -14.04 -6.97
N CYS A 200 -19.77 -13.60 -5.84
CA CYS A 200 -18.84 -12.48 -5.83
C CYS A 200 -17.47 -12.99 -5.41
N THR A 201 -16.51 -12.84 -6.31
CA THR A 201 -15.15 -13.34 -6.16
C THR A 201 -14.18 -12.16 -6.23
N PRO A 202 -13.07 -12.21 -5.50
CA PRO A 202 -12.11 -11.13 -5.50
C PRO A 202 -11.33 -11.07 -6.80
N LYS A 203 -10.94 -9.85 -7.19
CA LYS A 203 -9.90 -9.63 -8.21
C LYS A 203 -8.59 -9.26 -7.51
N TYR A 204 -7.50 -9.87 -7.95
CA TYR A 204 -6.17 -9.61 -7.41
C TYR A 204 -5.37 -8.73 -8.36
N ASP A 205 -4.65 -7.77 -7.81
CA ASP A 205 -3.68 -6.97 -8.51
C ASP A 205 -2.44 -6.75 -7.63
N PHE A 206 -1.29 -6.52 -8.26
CA PHE A 206 0.00 -6.50 -7.59
C PHE A 206 0.81 -5.30 -8.03
N SER A 207 1.30 -4.51 -7.09
CA SER A 207 2.07 -3.30 -7.37
C SER A 207 3.26 -3.21 -6.42
N LEU A 208 4.35 -2.59 -6.90
CA LEU A 208 5.46 -2.18 -6.05
C LEU A 208 5.13 -0.78 -5.52
N LEU A 209 4.98 -0.63 -4.20
CA LEU A 209 4.63 0.65 -3.58
C LEU A 209 5.85 1.57 -3.43
N GLN A 210 7.03 0.98 -3.25
CA GLN A 210 8.27 1.74 -3.17
C GLN A 210 8.76 2.09 -4.58
N SER A 211 8.73 3.38 -4.91
CA SER A 211 9.21 3.90 -6.19
C SER A 211 10.74 3.84 -6.24
N GLY A 212 11.32 3.38 -7.36
CA GLY A 212 12.77 3.17 -7.53
C GLY A 212 13.65 4.43 -7.49
N ASP A 213 13.11 5.57 -7.02
CA ASP A 213 13.79 6.87 -6.95
C ASP A 213 14.20 7.29 -5.53
N ASP A 214 13.86 6.51 -4.49
CA ASP A 214 14.26 6.81 -3.11
C ASP A 214 15.74 6.50 -2.87
N LYS A 215 16.61 7.41 -3.34
CA LYS A 215 18.08 7.33 -3.18
C LYS A 215 18.54 7.30 -1.72
N GLN A 216 17.69 7.73 -0.79
CA GLN A 216 18.06 7.90 0.62
C GLN A 216 17.81 6.64 1.48
N SER A 217 16.89 5.76 1.06
CA SER A 217 16.58 4.51 1.75
C SER A 217 16.08 3.46 0.74
N PRO A 218 16.98 2.86 -0.05
CA PRO A 218 16.59 1.81 -0.98
C PRO A 218 16.10 0.57 -0.22
N GLY A 219 14.89 0.13 -0.57
CA GLY A 219 14.27 -1.11 -0.09
C GLY A 219 13.78 -1.09 1.36
N ILE A 220 13.68 -2.28 1.96
CA ILE A 220 13.11 -2.53 3.29
C ILE A 220 14.06 -3.42 4.09
N ASN A 221 14.44 -2.95 5.27
CA ASN A 221 15.29 -3.69 6.19
C ASN A 221 14.84 -3.54 7.65
N TYR A 222 15.18 -4.54 8.46
CA TYR A 222 14.92 -4.56 9.91
C TYR A 222 16.16 -5.05 10.64
N ARG A 223 16.33 -4.59 11.89
CA ARG A 223 17.36 -5.10 12.80
C ARG A 223 16.69 -5.68 14.04
N PHE A 224 17.15 -6.83 14.48
CA PHE A 224 16.79 -7.41 15.77
C PHE A 224 18.03 -7.99 16.43
N ALA A 225 18.01 -8.06 17.76
CA ALA A 225 19.15 -8.55 18.53
C ALA A 225 18.71 -9.67 19.48
N GLN A 226 19.44 -10.78 19.44
CA GLN A 226 19.31 -11.86 20.40
C GLN A 226 20.36 -11.64 21.50
N LYS A 227 19.91 -11.33 22.72
CA LYS A 227 20.80 -11.08 23.86
C LYS A 227 21.03 -12.37 24.64
N TYR A 228 22.26 -12.60 25.06
CA TYR A 228 22.66 -13.74 25.90
C TYR A 228 23.79 -13.33 26.83
N ARG A 229 24.01 -14.11 27.88
CA ARG A 229 25.05 -13.84 28.89
C ARG A 229 25.97 -15.05 28.98
N GLU A 230 27.27 -14.80 28.90
CA GLU A 230 28.31 -15.82 29.01
C GLU A 230 29.39 -15.34 29.97
N ASN A 231 29.77 -16.16 30.96
CA ASN A 231 30.78 -15.82 31.97
C ASN A 231 30.58 -14.47 32.67
N GLY A 232 29.31 -14.05 32.88
CA GLY A 232 28.97 -12.78 33.53
C GLY A 232 29.04 -11.55 32.62
N VAL A 233 29.44 -11.70 31.36
CA VAL A 233 29.45 -10.63 30.35
C VAL A 233 28.21 -10.72 29.48
N ASP A 234 27.59 -9.57 29.22
CA ASP A 234 26.41 -9.47 28.35
C ASP A 234 26.83 -9.38 26.87
N TYR A 235 26.32 -10.32 26.08
CA TYR A 235 26.51 -10.40 24.65
C TYR A 235 25.20 -10.20 23.90
N ARG A 236 25.30 -9.83 22.62
CA ARG A 236 24.20 -9.93 21.68
C ARG A 236 24.67 -10.37 20.30
N THR A 237 23.83 -11.11 19.61
CA THR A 237 23.92 -11.34 18.18
C THR A 237 22.94 -10.40 17.50
N LEU A 238 23.47 -9.44 16.73
CA LEU A 238 22.66 -8.50 15.95
C LEU A 238 22.43 -9.11 14.57
N THR A 239 21.18 -9.17 14.15
CA THR A 239 20.80 -9.63 12.82
C THR A 239 20.07 -8.52 12.11
N LYS A 240 20.61 -8.11 10.97
CA LYS A 240 19.96 -7.21 10.03
C LYS A 240 19.43 -8.02 8.86
N VAL A 241 18.15 -7.88 8.59
CA VAL A 241 17.46 -8.57 7.50
C VAL A 241 16.97 -7.56 6.47
N TYR A 242 17.18 -7.88 5.21
CA TYR A 242 16.61 -7.22 4.04
C TYR A 242 15.59 -8.17 3.42
N GLY A 243 14.52 -7.62 2.85
CA GLY A 243 13.51 -8.50 2.29
C GLY A 243 12.30 -7.81 1.69
N LEU A 244 11.38 -8.65 1.26
CA LEU A 244 10.13 -8.25 0.63
C LEU A 244 9.04 -8.16 1.69
N ARG A 245 8.48 -6.98 1.86
CA ARG A 245 7.29 -6.77 2.67
C ARG A 245 6.07 -6.76 1.77
N PHE A 246 5.15 -7.67 2.01
CA PHE A 246 3.89 -7.76 1.28
C PHE A 246 2.77 -7.21 2.16
N VAL A 247 2.04 -6.23 1.67
CA VAL A 247 0.88 -5.64 2.36
C VAL A 247 -0.38 -5.97 1.57
N VAL A 248 -1.38 -6.49 2.26
CA VAL A 248 -2.66 -6.88 1.68
C VAL A 248 -3.67 -5.75 1.86
N SER A 249 -4.05 -5.14 0.75
CA SER A 249 -5.00 -4.05 0.67
C SER A 249 -6.32 -4.58 0.13
N ILE A 250 -7.43 -4.32 0.81
CA ILE A 250 -8.75 -4.87 0.42
C ILE A 250 -9.73 -3.74 0.20
N THR A 251 -10.26 -3.65 -1.02
CA THR A 251 -11.30 -2.70 -1.40
C THR A 251 -12.60 -3.43 -1.65
N GLY A 252 -13.72 -2.88 -1.21
CA GLY A 252 -15.04 -3.49 -1.42
C GLY A 252 -16.07 -2.47 -1.89
N LYS A 253 -16.75 -2.78 -3.00
CA LYS A 253 -17.91 -2.04 -3.49
C LYS A 253 -19.04 -3.04 -3.76
N GLY A 254 -20.05 -3.03 -2.90
CA GLY A 254 -21.24 -3.88 -3.02
C GLY A 254 -22.46 -3.05 -3.40
N GLY A 255 -23.13 -3.43 -4.48
CA GLY A 255 -24.42 -2.86 -4.88
C GLY A 255 -25.54 -3.87 -4.71
N GLN A 256 -26.68 -3.42 -4.22
CA GLN A 256 -27.94 -4.16 -4.23
C GLN A 256 -29.08 -3.16 -4.48
N PHE A 257 -30.10 -3.60 -5.19
CA PHE A 257 -31.28 -2.80 -5.50
C PHE A 257 -31.95 -2.31 -4.22
N ASN A 258 -32.26 -1.02 -4.19
CA ASN A 258 -32.98 -0.38 -3.11
C ASN A 258 -34.06 0.52 -3.71
N ILE A 259 -35.32 0.22 -3.39
CA ILE A 259 -36.49 0.93 -3.91
C ILE A 259 -36.51 2.41 -3.52
N VAL A 260 -35.98 2.77 -2.35
CA VAL A 260 -35.88 4.17 -1.90
C VAL A 260 -34.92 4.94 -2.81
N ASN A 261 -33.77 4.37 -3.13
CA ASN A 261 -32.80 4.97 -4.05
C ASN A 261 -33.36 5.09 -5.47
N LEU A 262 -34.19 4.14 -5.91
CA LEU A 262 -34.89 4.23 -7.19
C LEU A 262 -35.82 5.46 -7.23
N PHE A 263 -36.68 5.63 -6.23
CA PHE A 263 -37.60 6.78 -6.19
C PHE A 263 -36.87 8.11 -6.06
N LEU A 264 -35.78 8.16 -5.30
CA LEU A 264 -34.91 9.36 -5.24
C LEU A 264 -34.31 9.70 -6.61
N ALA A 265 -33.83 8.70 -7.35
CA ALA A 265 -33.28 8.88 -8.69
C ALA A 265 -34.35 9.29 -9.72
N ILE A 266 -35.56 8.74 -9.64
CA ILE A 266 -36.69 9.16 -10.49
C ILE A 266 -37.08 10.60 -10.16
N GLY A 267 -37.19 10.94 -8.88
CA GLY A 267 -37.53 12.30 -8.43
C GLY A 267 -36.51 13.34 -8.91
N SER A 268 -35.22 13.05 -8.78
CA SER A 268 -34.17 13.93 -9.30
C SER A 268 -34.18 14.02 -10.83
N GLY A 269 -34.42 12.89 -11.52
CA GLY A 269 -34.57 12.84 -12.97
C GLY A 269 -35.73 13.70 -13.49
N ILE A 270 -36.89 13.67 -12.84
CA ILE A 270 -38.04 14.54 -13.18
C ILE A 270 -37.68 16.02 -12.97
N GLY A 271 -36.95 16.35 -11.90
CA GLY A 271 -36.46 17.71 -11.66
C GLY A 271 -35.61 18.24 -12.82
N PHE A 272 -34.76 17.40 -13.42
CA PHE A 272 -33.98 17.79 -14.60
C PHE A 272 -34.84 18.06 -15.85
N MET A 273 -36.00 17.40 -16.01
CA MET A 273 -36.89 17.66 -17.15
C MET A 273 -37.50 19.07 -17.11
N VAL A 274 -37.70 19.66 -15.93
CA VAL A 274 -38.19 21.04 -15.79
C VAL A 274 -37.22 22.03 -16.43
N ILE A 275 -35.90 21.79 -16.29
CA ILE A 275 -34.86 22.63 -16.87
C ILE A 275 -34.96 22.64 -18.40
N ALA A 276 -35.29 21.49 -19.02
CA ALA A 276 -35.48 21.42 -20.47
C ALA A 276 -36.62 22.34 -20.92
N GLY A 277 -37.74 22.38 -20.19
CA GLY A 277 -38.85 23.30 -20.46
C GLY A 277 -38.42 24.76 -20.39
N ILE A 278 -37.67 25.15 -19.36
CA ILE A 278 -37.15 26.52 -19.20
C ILE A 278 -36.21 26.89 -20.35
N VAL A 279 -35.34 25.97 -20.77
CA VAL A 279 -34.40 26.18 -21.88
C VAL A 279 -35.15 26.28 -23.21
N CYS A 280 -36.10 25.38 -23.47
CA CYS A 280 -36.95 25.43 -24.66
C CYS A 280 -37.71 26.77 -24.73
N ASP A 281 -38.28 27.21 -23.60
CA ASP A 281 -38.95 28.49 -23.50
C ASP A 281 -38.00 29.66 -23.75
N ALA A 282 -36.78 29.62 -23.21
CA ALA A 282 -35.78 30.65 -23.46
C ALA A 282 -35.39 30.71 -24.95
N ILE A 283 -35.20 29.56 -25.60
CA ILE A 283 -34.91 29.48 -27.04
C ILE A 283 -36.07 30.07 -27.85
N LEU A 284 -37.31 29.69 -27.55
CA LEU A 284 -38.50 30.16 -28.26
C LEU A 284 -38.77 31.66 -28.03
N MET A 285 -38.47 32.19 -26.84
CA MET A 285 -38.68 33.60 -26.51
C MET A 285 -37.59 34.52 -27.07
N TYR A 286 -36.32 34.10 -27.09
CA TYR A 286 -35.19 34.98 -27.38
C TYR A 286 -34.53 34.74 -28.75
N VAL A 287 -34.48 33.48 -29.21
CA VAL A 287 -33.67 33.08 -30.38
C VAL A 287 -34.52 32.76 -31.61
N HIS A 288 -35.68 32.13 -31.42
CA HIS A 288 -36.49 31.63 -32.54
C HIS A 288 -37.10 32.74 -33.40
N ARG A 289 -37.18 32.53 -34.72
CA ARG A 289 -37.67 33.53 -35.69
C ARG A 289 -39.13 33.95 -35.44
N SER A 290 -39.96 33.02 -34.98
CA SER A 290 -41.38 33.26 -34.64
C SER A 290 -41.60 33.68 -33.17
N ARG A 291 -40.60 34.29 -32.52
CA ARG A 291 -40.66 34.64 -31.09
C ARG A 291 -41.85 35.53 -30.72
N GLU A 292 -42.24 36.48 -31.58
CA GLU A 292 -43.33 37.42 -31.27
C GLU A 292 -44.68 36.71 -31.19
N THR A 293 -44.92 35.74 -32.08
CA THR A 293 -46.13 34.89 -32.05
C THR A 293 -46.16 34.06 -30.77
N TYR A 294 -45.04 33.47 -30.37
CA TYR A 294 -44.94 32.69 -29.14
C TYR A 294 -45.13 33.56 -27.88
N ARG A 295 -44.55 34.78 -27.84
CA ARG A 295 -44.73 35.71 -26.72
C ARG A 295 -46.18 36.15 -26.55
N ARG A 296 -46.90 36.43 -27.65
CA ARG A 296 -48.34 36.75 -27.61
C ARG A 296 -49.19 35.60 -27.08
N GLY A 297 -48.84 34.35 -27.45
CA GLY A 297 -49.56 33.17 -26.96
C GLY A 297 -49.25 32.84 -25.49
N LYS A 298 -48.06 33.20 -25.00
CA LYS A 298 -47.61 32.88 -23.63
C LYS A 298 -47.97 33.94 -22.59
N PHE A 299 -47.89 35.22 -22.94
CA PHE A 299 -48.10 36.33 -22.00
C PHE A 299 -49.41 37.06 -22.31
N SER A 300 -50.27 37.18 -21.31
CA SER A 300 -51.41 38.10 -21.31
C SER A 300 -51.04 39.35 -20.49
N ILE A 301 -51.09 40.52 -21.11
CA ILE A 301 -50.81 41.80 -20.46
C ILE A 301 -52.07 42.23 -19.73
N CYS A 302 -51.98 42.46 -18.42
CA CYS A 302 -53.07 43.03 -17.62
C CYS A 302 -52.62 44.38 -17.06
N GLU A 303 -53.40 45.43 -17.28
CA GLU A 303 -53.21 46.72 -16.61
C GLU A 303 -53.92 46.70 -15.25
N VAL A 304 -53.23 47.17 -14.21
CA VAL A 304 -53.81 47.28 -12.86
C VAL A 304 -54.31 48.69 -12.68
N ASP A 305 -55.63 48.86 -12.79
CA ASP A 305 -56.30 50.11 -12.48
C ASP A 305 -56.60 50.18 -10.96
N ASN A 306 -56.49 51.37 -10.36
CA ASN A 306 -56.50 51.56 -8.91
C ASN A 306 -57.87 51.30 -8.23
N ASP A 307 -58.91 50.95 -9.00
CA ASP A 307 -60.26 50.61 -8.53
C ASP A 307 -60.68 49.22 -9.05
N GLY A 308 -60.20 48.16 -8.40
CA GLY A 308 -60.71 46.80 -8.59
C GLY A 308 -60.20 46.07 -9.84
N MET A 309 -59.47 44.98 -9.61
CA MET A 309 -58.89 44.11 -10.63
C MET A 309 -59.87 43.76 -11.77
N ARG A 310 -59.68 44.36 -12.96
CA ARG A 310 -60.26 43.88 -14.22
C ARG A 310 -59.13 43.56 -15.20
N ALA A 311 -58.84 42.27 -15.37
CA ALA A 311 -57.95 41.81 -16.42
C ALA A 311 -58.63 41.99 -17.79
N GLN A 312 -58.21 42.99 -18.57
CA GLN A 312 -58.55 43.06 -19.99
C GLN A 312 -57.55 42.22 -20.77
N ILE A 313 -58.03 41.12 -21.37
CA ILE A 313 -57.28 40.36 -22.36
C ILE A 313 -57.21 41.23 -23.61
N LEU A 314 -56.04 41.81 -23.90
CA LEU A 314 -55.78 42.50 -25.16
C LEU A 314 -55.73 41.48 -26.30
N GLU A 315 -56.89 41.16 -26.88
CA GLU A 315 -56.94 40.60 -28.24
C GLU A 315 -56.51 41.70 -29.21
N HIS A 316 -55.25 41.69 -29.64
CA HIS A 316 -54.81 42.48 -30.78
C HIS A 316 -55.07 41.70 -32.07
N SER A 317 -56.07 42.20 -32.79
CA SER A 317 -56.53 41.80 -34.11
C SER A 317 -55.39 41.62 -35.11
N HIS A 318 -55.52 40.57 -35.91
CA HIS A 318 -54.80 40.35 -37.16
C HIS A 318 -54.68 41.64 -38.00
N ALA A 319 -53.44 41.97 -38.38
CA ALA A 319 -53.07 42.65 -39.63
C ALA A 319 -51.65 42.20 -39.99
#